data_AF-A0A0L0H850-F1
#
_entry.id   AF-A0A0L0H850-F1
#
_cell.length_a   1.000
_cell.length_b   1.000
_cell.length_c   1.000
_cell.angle_alpha   90.00
_cell.angle_beta   90.00
_cell.angle_gamma   90.00
#
_symmetry.space_group_name_H-M   'P 1'
#
loop_
_entity.id
_entity.type
_entity.pdbx_description
1 polymer ?
#
loop_
_entity_poly.entity_id
_entity_poly.type
_entity_poly.pdbx_seq_one_letter_code
_entity_poly.pdbx_strand_id
1 'polypeptide(L)'
;MKFIVTALVLSLVGTSVADTRLNRRRFGQQNPPVEGKIGQLQALKNGLAGTLSGQVPSTLLGAADPCAKLQLADTIVQAAPGDAATLAAARELVNAEQNFNPANNGKPKFCGNPNLPATKELRGILPKISEVDNLQGAAAFNQISSKSLADALAGNVKNVDGKSVADQIVEAGFTDFAGAPVAGNNNNEQPEQDKQRQPEQPEQEQRQPEQPEQEQPKQRE
;
A
#
# COMPACT_ATOMS: atom_id res chain seq x y z
N MET A 1 40.55 -68.55 15.65
CA MET A 1 41.19 -67.36 16.25
C MET A 1 40.33 -66.15 15.94
N LYS A 2 39.94 -65.39 16.96
CA LYS A 2 38.86 -64.39 16.93
C LYS A 2 39.45 -62.98 16.78
N PHE A 3 38.84 -62.21 15.89
CA PHE A 3 39.15 -60.85 15.45
C PHE A 3 39.08 -59.80 16.57
N ILE A 4 39.95 -58.78 16.53
CA ILE A 4 39.62 -57.40 16.95
C ILE A 4 40.38 -56.43 16.03
N VAL A 5 39.65 -55.70 15.18
CA VAL A 5 40.13 -54.51 14.46
C VAL A 5 39.40 -53.33 15.07
N THR A 6 40.13 -52.46 15.77
CA THR A 6 39.59 -51.28 16.45
C THR A 6 39.48 -50.13 15.46
N ALA A 7 38.26 -49.73 15.11
CA ALA A 7 38.00 -48.56 14.26
C ALA A 7 37.98 -47.28 15.10
N LEU A 8 38.89 -46.36 14.79
CA LEU A 8 38.97 -45.02 15.37
C LEU A 8 37.87 -44.14 14.75
N VAL A 9 36.84 -43.80 15.52
CA VAL A 9 35.79 -42.86 15.10
C VAL A 9 36.27 -41.44 15.41
N LEU A 10 36.57 -40.67 14.37
CA LEU A 10 36.96 -39.26 14.47
C LEU A 10 35.69 -38.40 14.37
N SER A 11 35.19 -37.94 15.51
CA SER A 11 34.03 -37.03 15.58
C SER A 11 34.44 -35.60 15.21
N LEU A 12 34.08 -35.16 14.00
CA LEU A 12 34.13 -33.74 13.64
C LEU A 12 32.95 -33.01 14.27
N VAL A 13 33.24 -32.15 15.25
CA VAL A 13 32.26 -31.21 15.80
C VAL A 13 32.16 -30.03 14.84
N GLY A 14 31.12 -30.02 14.01
CA GLY A 14 30.84 -28.90 13.11
C GLY A 14 30.32 -27.70 13.90
N THR A 15 31.09 -26.62 13.94
CA THR A 15 30.62 -25.32 14.43
C THR A 15 29.66 -24.72 13.41
N SER A 16 28.36 -24.72 13.72
CA SER A 16 27.37 -23.97 12.94
C SER A 16 27.59 -22.48 13.19
N VAL A 17 28.28 -21.80 12.28
CA VAL A 17 28.21 -20.34 12.18
C VAL A 17 26.79 -19.97 11.80
N ALA A 18 26.10 -19.24 12.67
CA ALA A 18 24.83 -18.61 12.33
C ALA A 18 25.11 -17.62 11.19
N ASP A 19 24.70 -18.02 9.99
CA ASP A 19 24.77 -17.24 8.77
C ASP A 19 23.78 -16.07 8.92
N THR A 20 24.23 -14.96 9.50
CA THR A 20 23.46 -13.72 9.55
C THR A 20 23.34 -13.22 8.12
N ARG A 21 22.36 -13.74 7.39
CA ARG A 21 22.05 -13.27 6.05
C ARG A 21 21.55 -11.83 6.15
N LEU A 22 22.39 -10.89 5.73
CA LEU A 22 21.95 -9.56 5.41
C LEU A 22 20.98 -9.68 4.23
N ASN A 23 19.68 -9.65 4.51
CA ASN A 23 18.68 -9.53 3.46
C ASN A 23 18.94 -8.21 2.73
N ARG A 24 19.46 -8.30 1.49
CA ARG A 24 19.63 -7.14 0.62
C ARG A 24 18.28 -6.44 0.55
N ARG A 25 18.19 -5.20 1.02
CA ARG A 25 17.02 -4.37 0.78
C ARG A 25 16.88 -4.20 -0.73
N ARG A 26 15.85 -4.79 -1.32
CA ARG A 26 15.64 -4.86 -2.78
C ARG A 26 15.08 -3.57 -3.37
N PHE A 27 15.45 -2.40 -2.82
CA PHE A 27 15.07 -1.10 -3.38
C PHE A 27 15.42 -1.08 -4.88
N GLY A 28 14.43 -0.83 -5.74
CA GLY A 28 14.60 -0.73 -7.20
C GLY A 28 14.62 -2.04 -8.00
N GLN A 29 14.45 -3.21 -7.38
CA GLN A 29 14.34 -4.47 -8.15
C GLN A 29 12.92 -4.70 -8.70
N GLN A 30 11.91 -4.12 -8.05
CA GLN A 30 10.48 -4.33 -8.36
C GLN A 30 9.77 -3.04 -8.76
N ASN A 31 10.48 -1.92 -8.60
CA ASN A 31 10.12 -0.63 -9.15
C ASN A 31 11.07 -0.39 -10.31
N PRO A 32 10.64 -0.53 -11.58
CA PRO A 32 11.37 0.11 -12.67
C PRO A 32 11.61 1.58 -12.30
N PRO A 33 12.61 2.27 -12.87
CA PRO A 33 12.95 3.67 -12.56
C PRO A 33 11.86 4.62 -13.08
N VAL A 34 10.66 4.48 -12.54
CA VAL A 34 9.42 5.10 -12.96
C VAL A 34 9.47 6.59 -12.66
N GLU A 35 10.12 6.98 -11.56
CA GLU A 35 10.48 8.35 -11.26
C GLU A 35 11.35 8.95 -12.38
N GLY A 36 12.33 8.20 -12.88
CA GLY A 36 13.19 8.63 -13.99
C GLY A 36 12.40 8.83 -15.28
N LYS A 37 11.49 7.91 -15.60
CA LYS A 37 10.61 8.01 -16.77
C LYS A 37 9.67 9.20 -16.68
N ILE A 38 9.04 9.42 -15.52
CA ILE A 38 8.18 10.58 -15.27
C ILE A 38 8.98 11.88 -15.39
N GLY A 39 10.20 11.91 -14.84
CA GLY A 39 11.09 13.08 -14.90
C GLY A 39 11.55 13.45 -16.30
N GLN A 40 11.47 12.52 -17.26
CA GLN A 40 11.84 12.71 -18.66
C GLN A 40 10.65 13.01 -19.59
N LEU A 41 9.42 13.07 -19.06
CA LEU A 41 8.22 13.36 -19.85
C LEU A 41 8.27 14.77 -20.44
N GLN A 42 8.56 14.85 -21.73
CA GLN A 42 8.66 16.14 -22.43
C GLN A 42 7.32 16.86 -22.57
N ALA A 43 6.20 16.14 -22.48
CA ALA A 43 4.87 16.70 -22.51
C ALA A 43 4.60 17.59 -21.28
N LEU A 44 5.24 17.30 -20.15
CA LEU A 44 5.10 18.05 -18.91
C LEU A 44 6.08 19.23 -18.88
N LYS A 45 5.54 20.46 -18.90
CA LYS A 45 6.33 21.71 -18.97
C LYS A 45 6.58 22.32 -17.59
N ASN A 46 7.38 23.39 -17.56
CA ASN A 46 7.59 24.23 -16.38
C ASN A 46 8.09 23.47 -15.14
N GLY A 47 8.90 22.43 -15.33
CA GLY A 47 9.44 21.61 -14.24
C GLY A 47 8.46 20.60 -13.65
N LEU A 48 7.22 20.51 -14.16
CA LEU A 48 6.19 19.61 -13.62
C LEU A 48 6.60 18.14 -13.67
N ALA A 49 7.32 17.70 -14.72
CA ALA A 49 7.92 16.37 -14.79
C ALA A 49 8.78 16.07 -13.56
N GLY A 50 9.67 17.00 -13.19
CA GLY A 50 10.54 16.88 -12.01
C GLY A 50 9.75 16.88 -10.71
N THR A 51 8.73 17.74 -10.60
CA THR A 51 7.84 17.79 -9.42
C THR A 51 7.07 16.49 -9.21
N LEU A 52 6.46 15.94 -10.27
CA LEU A 52 5.70 14.68 -10.18
C LEU A 52 6.63 13.48 -9.97
N SER A 53 7.79 13.46 -10.62
CA SER A 53 8.85 12.47 -10.41
C SER A 53 9.29 12.44 -8.93
N GLY A 54 9.52 13.62 -8.33
CA GLY A 54 9.92 13.74 -6.93
C GLY A 54 8.86 13.29 -5.92
N GLN A 55 7.60 13.18 -6.32
CA GLN A 55 6.51 12.65 -5.47
C GLN A 55 6.44 11.12 -5.48
N VAL A 56 7.01 10.45 -6.49
CA VAL A 56 6.94 8.98 -6.58
C VAL A 56 7.45 8.30 -5.32
N PRO A 57 8.66 8.60 -4.79
CA PRO A 57 9.21 7.87 -3.66
C PRO A 57 8.30 7.91 -2.43
N SER A 58 7.64 9.04 -2.13
CA SER A 58 6.78 9.19 -0.95
C SER A 58 5.53 8.31 -1.01
N THR A 59 5.02 8.02 -2.22
CA THR A 59 3.88 7.10 -2.42
C THR A 59 4.26 5.62 -2.38
N LEU A 60 5.54 5.30 -2.58
CA LEU A 60 6.05 3.92 -2.59
C LEU A 60 6.66 3.49 -1.25
N LEU A 61 6.67 4.37 -0.24
CA LEU A 61 7.09 4.02 1.13
C LEU A 61 6.07 3.09 1.79
N GLY A 62 6.53 2.19 2.64
CA GLY A 62 5.61 1.22 3.28
C GLY A 62 4.68 1.76 4.35
N ALA A 63 4.90 3.00 4.80
CA ALA A 63 3.96 3.71 5.66
C ALA A 63 2.98 4.61 4.86
N ALA A 64 3.18 4.77 3.55
CA ALA A 64 2.31 5.62 2.73
C ALA A 64 0.90 5.03 2.62
N ASP A 65 -0.07 5.91 2.37
CA ASP A 65 -1.43 5.49 1.98
C ASP A 65 -1.36 4.68 0.66
N PRO A 66 -1.85 3.44 0.62
CA PRO A 66 -1.83 2.62 -0.59
C PRO A 66 -2.64 3.19 -1.75
N CYS A 67 -3.57 4.13 -1.49
CA CYS A 67 -4.32 4.82 -2.54
C CYS A 67 -3.55 6.02 -3.14
N ALA A 68 -2.59 6.61 -2.42
CA ALA A 68 -1.87 7.81 -2.86
C ALA A 68 -1.09 7.61 -4.16
N LYS A 69 -0.53 6.41 -4.38
CA LYS A 69 0.15 6.05 -5.62
C LYS A 69 -0.80 6.10 -6.83
N LEU A 70 -2.04 5.66 -6.67
CA LEU A 70 -3.05 5.66 -7.74
C LEU A 70 -3.50 7.10 -8.06
N GLN A 71 -3.67 7.93 -7.02
CA GLN A 71 -3.98 9.35 -7.18
C GLN A 71 -2.85 10.10 -7.88
N LEU A 72 -1.59 9.79 -7.57
CA LEU A 72 -0.44 10.36 -8.27
C LEU A 72 -0.42 9.91 -9.74
N ALA A 73 -0.69 8.64 -10.03
CA ALA A 73 -0.80 8.16 -11.40
C ALA A 73 -1.91 8.88 -12.19
N ASP A 74 -3.09 9.09 -11.58
CA ASP A 74 -4.16 9.90 -12.16
C ASP A 74 -3.71 11.34 -12.43
N THR A 75 -3.00 11.95 -11.47
CA THR A 75 -2.45 13.31 -11.60
C THR A 75 -1.47 13.42 -12.78
N ILE A 76 -0.62 12.41 -12.98
CA ILE A 76 0.32 12.34 -14.10
C ILE A 76 -0.43 12.32 -15.43
N VAL A 77 -1.46 11.48 -15.57
CA VAL A 77 -2.26 11.43 -16.81
C VAL A 77 -3.00 12.75 -17.05
N GLN A 78 -3.57 13.35 -16.01
CA GLN A 78 -4.27 14.63 -16.12
C GLN A 78 -3.34 15.80 -16.49
N ALA A 79 -2.06 15.72 -16.14
CA ALA A 79 -1.09 16.74 -16.45
C ALA A 79 -0.70 16.79 -17.95
N ALA A 80 -0.89 15.70 -18.70
CA ALA A 80 -0.76 15.66 -20.15
C ALA A 80 -1.75 14.65 -20.78
N PRO A 81 -3.05 15.02 -20.88
CA PRO A 81 -4.08 14.11 -21.39
C PRO A 81 -3.81 13.68 -22.84
N GLY A 82 -3.95 12.39 -23.11
CA GLY A 82 -3.75 11.81 -24.45
C GLY A 82 -2.29 11.59 -24.85
N ASP A 83 -1.31 12.02 -24.04
CA ASP A 83 0.10 11.75 -24.29
C ASP A 83 0.44 10.28 -23.95
N ALA A 84 0.88 9.53 -24.95
CA ALA A 84 1.12 8.09 -24.82
C ALA A 84 2.27 7.77 -23.84
N ALA A 85 3.31 8.61 -23.79
CA ALA A 85 4.43 8.41 -22.89
C ALA A 85 4.03 8.68 -21.42
N THR A 86 3.23 9.72 -21.19
CA THR A 86 2.64 10.05 -19.90
C THR A 86 1.75 8.93 -19.40
N LEU A 87 0.86 8.40 -20.25
CA LEU A 87 0.01 7.27 -19.89
C LEU A 87 0.83 6.02 -19.59
N ALA A 88 1.85 5.70 -20.40
CA ALA A 88 2.73 4.55 -20.16
C ALA A 88 3.47 4.67 -18.82
N ALA A 89 4.01 5.85 -18.50
CA ALA A 89 4.70 6.10 -17.23
C ALA A 89 3.73 5.99 -16.03
N ALA A 90 2.51 6.49 -16.15
CA ALA A 90 1.49 6.34 -15.10
C ALA A 90 1.08 4.87 -14.89
N ARG A 91 0.98 4.08 -15.96
CA ARG A 91 0.71 2.63 -15.86
C ARG A 91 1.83 1.88 -15.13
N GLU A 92 3.08 2.23 -15.42
CA GLU A 92 4.23 1.67 -14.70
C GLU A 92 4.21 2.06 -13.22
N LEU A 93 3.76 3.28 -12.87
CA LEU A 93 3.61 3.69 -11.48
C LEU A 93 2.50 2.89 -10.77
N VAL A 94 1.38 2.61 -11.43
CA VAL A 94 0.34 1.73 -10.87
C VAL A 94 0.89 0.32 -10.61
N ASN A 95 1.68 -0.23 -11.55
CA ASN A 95 2.31 -1.54 -11.41
C ASN A 95 3.45 -1.58 -10.38
N ALA A 96 4.08 -0.45 -10.05
CA ALA A 96 5.18 -0.39 -9.09
C ALA A 96 4.79 -0.98 -7.72
N GLU A 97 5.72 -1.69 -7.09
CA GLU A 97 5.59 -2.19 -5.72
C GLU A 97 5.64 -1.01 -4.72
N GLN A 98 4.64 -0.97 -3.84
CA GLN A 98 4.78 -0.19 -2.61
C GLN A 98 5.57 -1.03 -1.60
N ASN A 99 6.64 -0.46 -1.06
CA ASN A 99 7.51 -1.13 -0.10
C ASN A 99 6.71 -1.57 1.14
N PHE A 100 7.19 -2.57 1.87
CA PHE A 100 6.69 -2.89 3.21
C PHE A 100 7.83 -3.45 4.06
N ASN A 101 7.64 -3.49 5.38
CA ASN A 101 8.65 -4.04 6.28
C ASN A 101 8.30 -5.48 6.66
N PRO A 102 8.93 -6.53 6.10
CA PRO A 102 8.67 -7.90 6.52
C PRO A 102 9.20 -8.20 7.93
N ALA A 103 10.18 -7.44 8.43
CA ALA A 103 10.89 -7.74 9.69
C ALA A 103 10.05 -7.55 10.96
N ASN A 104 8.85 -6.97 10.86
CA ASN A 104 7.91 -6.78 11.96
C ASN A 104 6.56 -7.46 11.69
N ASN A 105 6.55 -8.58 10.95
CA ASN A 105 5.34 -9.25 10.44
C ASN A 105 4.49 -8.34 9.52
N GLY A 106 5.09 -7.28 8.97
CA GLY A 106 4.41 -6.41 8.02
C GLY A 106 4.08 -7.15 6.73
N LYS A 107 2.92 -6.82 6.18
CA LYS A 107 2.42 -7.33 4.90
C LYS A 107 2.22 -6.15 3.93
N PRO A 108 2.18 -6.39 2.61
CA PRO A 108 1.83 -5.35 1.65
C PRO A 108 0.42 -4.82 1.95
N LYS A 109 0.16 -3.59 1.50
CA LYS A 109 -1.14 -2.94 1.59
C LYS A 109 -1.59 -2.53 0.20
N PHE A 110 -2.89 -2.58 -0.05
CA PHE A 110 -3.47 -2.25 -1.34
C PHE A 110 -4.64 -1.30 -1.17
N CYS A 111 -4.85 -0.46 -2.18
CA CYS A 111 -5.93 0.52 -2.14
C CYS A 111 -7.28 -0.22 -2.20
N GLY A 112 -8.10 0.00 -1.18
CA GLY A 112 -9.47 -0.52 -1.09
C GLY A 112 -10.53 0.38 -1.72
N ASN A 113 -10.17 1.55 -2.28
CA ASN A 113 -11.15 2.45 -2.88
C ASN A 113 -11.50 1.99 -4.31
N PRO A 114 -12.75 1.59 -4.60
CA PRO A 114 -13.16 1.14 -5.94
C PRO A 114 -13.22 2.28 -6.98
N ASN A 115 -13.15 3.54 -6.54
CA ASN A 115 -13.11 4.69 -7.43
C ASN A 115 -11.69 4.99 -7.94
N LEU A 116 -10.66 4.33 -7.40
CA LEU A 116 -9.27 4.57 -7.78
C LEU A 116 -8.62 3.36 -8.51
N PRO A 117 -7.76 3.60 -9.51
CA PRO A 117 -7.53 4.90 -10.16
C PRO A 117 -8.80 5.40 -10.88
N ALA A 118 -8.97 6.72 -10.93
CA ALA A 118 -10.11 7.36 -11.58
C ALA A 118 -10.01 7.30 -13.11
N THR A 119 -8.79 7.34 -13.63
CA THR A 119 -8.48 7.18 -15.06
C THR A 119 -8.75 5.75 -15.48
N LYS A 120 -9.67 5.55 -16.44
CA LYS A 120 -10.08 4.21 -16.90
C LYS A 120 -8.91 3.42 -17.46
N GLU A 121 -8.01 4.08 -18.19
CA GLU A 121 -6.84 3.50 -18.85
C GLU A 121 -5.77 2.99 -17.88
N LEU A 122 -5.89 3.33 -16.59
CA LEU A 122 -5.03 2.86 -15.50
C LEU A 122 -5.66 1.70 -14.69
N ARG A 123 -6.94 1.40 -14.90
CA ARG A 123 -7.63 0.31 -14.20
C ARG A 123 -7.19 -1.06 -14.69
N GLY A 124 -7.36 -2.08 -13.85
CA GLY A 124 -7.01 -3.46 -14.18
C GLY A 124 -5.52 -3.79 -14.08
N ILE A 125 -4.67 -2.81 -13.79
CA ILE A 125 -3.24 -2.99 -13.58
C ILE A 125 -3.00 -3.34 -12.11
N LEU A 126 -2.39 -4.49 -11.87
CA LEU A 126 -2.05 -4.94 -10.53
C LEU A 126 -0.65 -4.47 -10.15
N PRO A 127 -0.40 -4.04 -8.90
CA PRO A 127 0.96 -3.75 -8.44
C PRO A 127 1.81 -5.02 -8.37
N LYS A 128 3.13 -4.89 -8.37
CA LYS A 128 4.08 -5.95 -7.99
C LYS A 128 4.15 -6.08 -6.47
N ILE A 129 4.67 -7.21 -5.99
CA ILE A 129 4.83 -7.52 -4.57
C ILE A 129 6.20 -8.15 -4.33
N SER A 130 6.85 -7.79 -3.22
CA SER A 130 8.10 -8.43 -2.80
C SER A 130 8.01 -9.93 -2.67
N GLU A 131 8.93 -10.61 -3.36
CA GLU A 131 9.22 -12.04 -3.16
C GLU A 131 10.14 -12.23 -1.95
N VAL A 132 9.69 -11.74 -0.79
CA VAL A 132 10.33 -12.03 0.50
C VAL A 132 9.86 -13.39 0.99
N ASP A 133 10.71 -14.08 1.76
CA ASP A 133 10.53 -15.49 2.15
C ASP A 133 9.25 -15.78 2.96
N ASN A 134 8.50 -14.75 3.36
CA ASN A 134 7.27 -14.86 4.14
C ASN A 134 5.98 -14.48 3.37
N LEU A 135 6.03 -14.25 2.05
CA LEU A 135 4.84 -14.00 1.22
C LEU A 135 4.58 -15.15 0.24
N GLN A 136 3.69 -16.06 0.63
CA GLN A 136 3.33 -17.20 -0.20
C GLN A 136 2.58 -16.73 -1.47
N GLY A 137 2.95 -17.31 -2.61
CA GLY A 137 2.30 -16.99 -3.89
C GLY A 137 2.75 -15.68 -4.56
N ALA A 138 3.65 -14.90 -3.94
CA ALA A 138 4.12 -13.61 -4.51
C ALA A 138 4.72 -13.76 -5.92
N ALA A 139 5.52 -14.79 -6.17
CA ALA A 139 6.12 -15.04 -7.48
C ALA A 139 5.07 -15.36 -8.57
N ALA A 140 4.09 -16.20 -8.25
CA ALA A 140 3.00 -16.53 -9.16
C ALA A 140 2.12 -15.30 -9.44
N PHE A 141 1.79 -14.54 -8.39
CA PHE A 141 1.06 -13.29 -8.52
C PHE A 141 1.84 -12.25 -9.35
N ASN A 142 3.15 -12.13 -9.19
CA ASN A 142 3.98 -11.20 -9.95
C ASN A 142 3.97 -11.50 -11.46
N GLN A 143 3.74 -12.74 -11.89
CA GLN A 143 3.51 -13.08 -13.29
C GLN A 143 2.18 -12.50 -13.80
N ILE A 144 1.11 -12.62 -13.00
CA ILE A 144 -0.21 -12.03 -13.30
C ILE A 144 -0.11 -10.50 -13.35
N SER A 145 0.59 -9.90 -12.38
CA SER A 145 0.85 -8.46 -12.30
C SER A 145 1.61 -7.96 -13.52
N SER A 146 2.72 -8.62 -13.90
CA SER A 146 3.47 -8.28 -15.12
C SER A 146 2.63 -8.41 -16.38
N LYS A 147 1.78 -9.44 -16.47
CA LYS A 147 0.84 -9.59 -17.58
C LYS A 147 -0.19 -8.46 -17.63
N SER A 148 -0.73 -8.03 -16.48
CA SER A 148 -1.70 -6.92 -16.42
C SER A 148 -1.11 -5.60 -16.94
N LEU A 149 0.16 -5.31 -16.63
CA LEU A 149 0.87 -4.15 -17.19
C LEU A 149 1.10 -4.30 -18.69
N ALA A 150 1.56 -5.47 -19.14
CA ALA A 150 1.82 -5.72 -20.56
C ALA A 150 0.54 -5.58 -21.41
N ASP A 151 -0.58 -6.14 -20.93
CA ASP A 151 -1.89 -6.03 -21.58
C ASP A 151 -2.32 -4.54 -21.64
N ALA A 152 -2.18 -3.79 -20.54
CA ALA A 152 -2.52 -2.37 -20.51
C ALA A 152 -1.64 -1.54 -21.47
N LEU A 153 -0.32 -1.79 -21.51
CA LEU A 153 0.60 -1.12 -22.46
C LEU A 153 0.26 -1.44 -23.92
N ALA A 154 -0.29 -2.62 -24.20
CA ALA A 154 -0.81 -2.99 -25.51
C ALA A 154 -2.21 -2.43 -25.81
N GLY A 155 -2.80 -1.64 -24.90
CA GLY A 155 -4.15 -1.08 -25.04
C GLY A 155 -5.28 -2.00 -24.59
N ASN A 156 -4.97 -3.20 -24.10
CA ASN A 156 -5.93 -4.20 -23.61
C ASN A 156 -6.23 -3.96 -22.13
N VAL A 157 -6.89 -2.85 -21.82
CA VAL A 157 -7.27 -2.49 -20.45
C VAL A 157 -8.42 -3.39 -19.99
N LYS A 158 -8.22 -4.13 -18.89
CA LYS A 158 -9.25 -5.00 -18.31
C LYS A 158 -10.36 -4.15 -17.68
N ASN A 159 -11.62 -4.43 -18.01
CA ASN A 159 -12.73 -3.87 -17.26
C ASN A 159 -12.81 -4.52 -15.87
N VAL A 160 -12.72 -3.69 -14.83
CA VAL A 160 -12.78 -4.06 -13.41
C VAL A 160 -13.74 -3.14 -12.65
N ASP A 161 -14.80 -2.67 -13.32
CA ASP A 161 -15.78 -1.74 -12.75
C ASP A 161 -16.31 -2.23 -11.39
N GLY A 162 -16.35 -1.30 -10.43
CA GLY A 162 -16.79 -1.56 -9.06
C GLY A 162 -15.77 -2.28 -8.17
N LYS A 163 -14.58 -2.66 -8.69
CA LYS A 163 -13.55 -3.36 -7.92
C LYS A 163 -12.38 -2.43 -7.56
N SER A 164 -12.01 -2.43 -6.28
CA SER A 164 -10.75 -1.83 -5.83
C SER A 164 -9.54 -2.63 -6.32
N VAL A 165 -8.34 -2.06 -6.21
CA VAL A 165 -7.10 -2.80 -6.47
C VAL A 165 -6.98 -3.98 -5.51
N ALA A 166 -7.37 -3.82 -4.24
CA ALA A 166 -7.40 -4.92 -3.28
C ALA A 166 -8.32 -6.07 -3.71
N ASP A 167 -9.53 -5.79 -4.22
CA ASP A 167 -10.46 -6.82 -4.73
C ASP A 167 -9.84 -7.59 -5.91
N GLN A 168 -9.21 -6.87 -6.84
CA GLN A 168 -8.61 -7.49 -8.02
C GLN A 168 -7.41 -8.38 -7.66
N ILE A 169 -6.68 -8.05 -6.60
CA ILE A 169 -5.55 -8.86 -6.09
C ILE A 169 -6.06 -10.16 -5.48
N VAL A 170 -7.14 -10.11 -4.71
CA VAL A 170 -7.81 -11.31 -4.18
C VAL A 170 -8.33 -12.19 -5.33
N GLU A 171 -8.97 -11.59 -6.33
CA GLU A 171 -9.46 -12.30 -7.52
C GLU A 171 -8.31 -12.91 -8.34
N ALA A 172 -7.13 -12.30 -8.32
CA ALA A 172 -5.90 -12.83 -8.91
C ALA A 172 -5.24 -13.93 -8.06
N GLY A 173 -5.80 -14.26 -6.89
CA GLY A 173 -5.36 -15.37 -6.05
C GLY A 173 -4.30 -15.02 -5.01
N PHE A 174 -4.05 -13.74 -4.73
CA PHE A 174 -3.13 -13.31 -3.67
C PHE A 174 -3.91 -12.76 -2.47
N THR A 175 -3.75 -13.37 -1.30
CA THR A 175 -4.48 -13.01 -0.07
C THR A 175 -3.58 -12.69 1.11
N ASP A 176 -2.25 -12.74 0.93
CA ASP A 176 -1.26 -12.54 2.00
C ASP A 176 -0.88 -11.06 2.17
N PHE A 177 -1.88 -10.21 2.45
CA PHE A 177 -1.72 -8.76 2.62
C PHE A 177 -2.44 -8.21 3.86
N ALA A 178 -2.11 -6.97 4.26
CA ALA A 178 -2.73 -6.31 5.40
C ALA A 178 -3.99 -5.53 4.99
N GLY A 179 -5.01 -5.61 5.84
CA GLY A 179 -6.34 -5.04 5.60
C GLY A 179 -7.28 -6.03 4.91
N ALA A 180 -8.56 -5.69 4.86
CA ALA A 180 -9.55 -6.42 4.05
C ALA A 180 -9.80 -5.64 2.75
N PRO A 181 -10.09 -6.33 1.63
CA PRO A 181 -10.69 -5.67 0.49
C PRO A 181 -11.98 -4.97 0.94
N VAL A 182 -12.17 -3.71 0.56
CA VAL A 182 -13.44 -3.04 0.82
C VAL A 182 -14.40 -3.60 -0.21
N ALA A 183 -15.20 -4.61 0.17
CA ALA A 183 -16.28 -5.10 -0.66
C ALA A 183 -17.09 -3.89 -1.13
N GLY A 184 -17.15 -3.70 -2.44
CA GLY A 184 -17.68 -2.49 -3.07
C GLY A 184 -19.07 -2.14 -2.57
N ASN A 185 -19.12 -1.24 -1.59
CA ASN A 185 -20.30 -0.51 -1.19
C ASN A 185 -19.93 0.97 -1.24
N ASN A 186 -20.54 1.69 -2.16
CA ASN A 186 -20.55 3.14 -2.18
C ASN A 186 -21.23 3.60 -0.89
N ASN A 187 -20.47 3.88 0.16
CA ASN A 187 -20.78 4.89 1.17
C ASN A 187 -19.54 5.10 2.06
N ASN A 188 -19.26 6.37 2.28
CA ASN A 188 -18.16 6.93 3.03
C ASN A 188 -18.21 6.50 4.50
N GLU A 189 -17.51 5.42 4.88
CA GLU A 189 -17.21 5.12 6.29
C GLU A 189 -15.75 4.69 6.43
N GLN A 190 -14.92 5.63 6.90
CA GLN A 190 -13.65 5.34 7.54
C GLN A 190 -13.90 4.43 8.75
N PRO A 191 -13.06 3.40 9.01
CA PRO A 191 -13.07 2.74 10.30
C PRO A 191 -12.47 3.68 11.35
N GLU A 192 -13.35 4.31 12.12
CA GLU A 192 -13.02 5.09 13.32
C GLU A 192 -12.56 4.12 14.42
N GLN A 193 -11.25 3.88 14.52
CA GLN A 193 -10.63 3.23 15.67
C GLN A 193 -9.96 4.28 16.56
N ASP A 194 -10.75 5.04 17.33
CA ASP A 194 -10.28 5.55 18.62
C ASP A 194 -11.42 6.08 19.51
N LYS A 195 -12.11 5.19 20.24
CA LYS A 195 -12.84 5.60 21.45
C LYS A 195 -13.14 4.44 22.40
N GLN A 196 -12.10 3.91 23.03
CA GLN A 196 -12.25 3.16 24.29
C GLN A 196 -11.32 3.74 25.36
N ARG A 197 -11.83 4.75 26.07
CA ARG A 197 -11.53 5.02 27.50
C ARG A 197 -12.34 6.21 27.99
N GLN A 198 -13.50 5.96 28.60
CA GLN A 198 -13.97 6.74 29.75
C GLN A 198 -14.64 5.76 30.73
N PRO A 199 -14.31 5.79 32.03
CA PRO A 199 -15.03 5.02 33.04
C PRO A 199 -16.36 5.72 33.40
N GLU A 200 -17.35 4.89 33.69
CA GLU A 200 -18.70 5.22 34.13
C GLU A 200 -18.72 6.14 35.37
N GLN A 201 -19.68 7.06 35.40
CA GLN A 201 -20.26 7.58 36.66
C GLN A 201 -21.78 7.45 36.59
N PRO A 202 -22.44 7.00 37.69
CA PRO A 202 -23.85 6.64 37.66
C PRO A 202 -24.81 7.83 37.86
N GLU A 203 -26.04 7.53 37.46
CA GLU A 203 -27.27 8.33 37.34
C GLU A 203 -27.73 9.18 38.54
N GLN A 204 -28.26 10.35 38.18
CA GLN A 204 -29.49 11.05 38.59
C GLN A 204 -30.12 10.86 40.00
N GLU A 205 -30.40 11.99 40.66
CA GLU A 205 -31.52 12.15 41.61
C GLU A 205 -32.15 13.56 41.48
N GLN A 206 -33.28 13.62 40.78
CA GLN A 206 -34.55 14.35 40.99
C GLN A 206 -34.63 15.81 41.56
N ARG A 207 -35.33 16.67 40.78
CA ARG A 207 -36.49 17.57 41.08
C ARG A 207 -36.47 18.45 42.36
N GLN A 208 -36.89 19.73 42.41
CA GLN A 208 -37.86 20.57 41.66
C GLN A 208 -37.76 22.05 42.15
N PRO A 209 -38.65 23.02 41.80
CA PRO A 209 -38.32 24.42 41.43
C PRO A 209 -38.76 25.50 42.45
N GLU A 210 -38.66 26.78 42.04
CA GLU A 210 -39.20 28.06 42.61
C GLU A 210 -38.07 29.05 42.96
N GLN A 211 -38.12 30.36 42.75
CA GLN A 211 -38.92 31.33 41.97
C GLN A 211 -38.07 32.65 41.97
N PRO A 212 -38.44 33.71 41.23
CA PRO A 212 -37.58 34.87 40.97
C PRO A 212 -37.66 35.94 42.09
N GLU A 213 -36.78 36.96 42.00
CA GLU A 213 -37.03 38.41 42.26
C GLU A 213 -35.90 39.13 43.06
N GLN A 214 -35.78 40.43 42.75
CA GLN A 214 -35.09 41.55 43.45
C GLN A 214 -33.62 41.78 43.05
N GLU A 215 -33.29 42.68 42.12
CA GLU A 215 -33.48 44.14 42.03
C GLU A 215 -32.49 44.97 42.91
N GLN A 216 -31.58 45.67 42.21
CA GLN A 216 -31.00 47.02 42.51
C GLN A 216 -29.72 47.19 43.40
N PRO A 217 -29.01 48.36 43.36
CA PRO A 217 -27.76 48.55 42.59
C PRO A 217 -26.60 49.24 43.38
N LYS A 218 -25.59 49.80 42.66
CA LYS A 218 -24.60 50.85 43.09
C LYS A 218 -23.41 50.31 43.94
N GLN A 219 -22.14 50.71 43.79
CA GLN A 219 -21.50 52.05 43.67
C GLN A 219 -20.12 51.93 42.97
N ARG A 220 -19.65 52.94 42.19
CA ARG A 220 -18.48 53.84 42.46
C ARG A 220 -17.32 53.15 43.20
N GLU A 221 -16.08 53.19 42.72
CA GLU A 221 -15.30 54.32 42.19
C GLU A 221 -14.47 53.99 40.95
#